data_AF-A0A4U0WN16-F1
#
_entry.id   AF-A0A4U0WN16-F1
#
_cell.length_a   1.000
_cell.length_b   1.000
_cell.length_c   1.000
_cell.angle_alpha   90.00
_cell.angle_beta   90.00
_cell.angle_gamma   90.00
#
_symmetry.space_group_name_H-M   'P 1'
#
loop_
_entity.id
_entity.type
_entity.pdbx_description
1 polymer ?
#
loop_
_entity_poly.entity_id
_entity_poly.type
_entity_poly.pdbx_seq_one_letter_code
_entity_poly.pdbx_strand_id
1 'polypeptide(L)'
;MADLQVLSTAANAFAVVGLADVVFRASTELYNLFDRCKAAPRTISQLLSELKSLASIVATVRVFADEFQASPYALEDQQVLLPQLETILRDIERDFGELKTLAITSQSNTNDAWFKQWGKNSSWSLNEQKALRACQQLERHKTALNVALSVIGRRNDIVIRNELKATRTDITDACAAAETKFQDVQQHVASSNFNLKMLTILIDKGADVHVVDFLGLTALHGLLTPFALRLKKYKAYDHRDVL
;
A
#
# COMPACT_ATOMS: atom_id res chain seq x y z
N MET A 1 17.74 -11.87 6.37
CA MET A 1 16.55 -11.54 7.19
C MET A 1 15.36 -11.11 6.33
N ALA A 2 15.56 -10.25 5.31
CA ALA A 2 14.50 -9.84 4.38
C ALA A 2 13.79 -11.02 3.67
N ASP A 3 14.53 -12.02 3.17
CA ASP A 3 13.92 -13.19 2.50
C ASP A 3 12.97 -13.99 3.39
N LEU A 4 13.25 -14.06 4.69
CA LEU A 4 12.42 -14.81 5.65
C LEU A 4 11.09 -14.08 5.93
N GLN A 5 11.11 -12.74 5.93
CA GLN A 5 9.94 -11.90 6.14
C GLN A 5 9.06 -11.82 4.88
N VAL A 6 9.67 -11.78 3.70
CA VAL A 6 8.98 -11.90 2.41
C VAL A 6 8.21 -13.21 2.34
N LEU A 7 8.85 -14.32 2.71
CA LEU A 7 8.23 -15.64 2.73
C LEU A 7 7.08 -15.72 3.75
N SER A 8 7.24 -15.09 4.91
CA SER A 8 6.19 -14.99 5.95
C SER A 8 4.97 -14.20 5.47
N THR A 9 5.20 -13.07 4.78
CA THR A 9 4.14 -12.20 4.24
C THR A 9 3.34 -12.93 3.16
N ALA A 10 4.04 -13.56 2.21
CA ALA A 10 3.39 -14.38 1.18
C ALA A 10 2.62 -15.55 1.80
N ALA A 11 3.22 -16.28 2.75
CA ALA A 11 2.59 -17.41 3.41
C ALA A 11 1.30 -17.01 4.15
N ASN A 12 1.30 -15.84 4.82
CA ASN A 12 0.10 -15.32 5.48
C ASN A 12 -1.02 -14.98 4.49
N ALA A 13 -0.70 -14.37 3.35
CA ALA A 13 -1.70 -14.08 2.32
C ALA A 13 -2.26 -15.36 1.68
N PHE A 14 -1.39 -16.32 1.34
CA PHE A 14 -1.82 -17.63 0.83
C PHE A 14 -2.75 -18.37 1.81
N ALA A 15 -2.46 -18.31 3.12
CA ALA A 15 -3.32 -18.93 4.13
C ALA A 15 -4.72 -18.31 4.16
N VAL A 16 -4.81 -16.97 4.08
CA VAL A 16 -6.10 -16.25 4.04
C VAL A 16 -6.87 -16.58 2.76
N VAL A 17 -6.23 -16.60 1.60
CA VAL A 17 -6.86 -16.99 0.32
C VAL A 17 -7.40 -18.40 0.39
N GLY A 18 -6.57 -19.35 0.85
CA GLY A 18 -6.96 -20.76 0.97
C GLY A 18 -8.16 -20.95 1.90
N LEU A 19 -8.16 -20.29 3.06
CA LEU A 19 -9.29 -20.35 3.99
C LEU A 19 -10.54 -19.68 3.43
N ALA A 20 -10.42 -18.54 2.75
CA ALA A 20 -11.55 -17.87 2.12
C ALA A 20 -12.19 -18.77 1.06
N ASP A 21 -11.40 -19.50 0.27
CA ASP A 21 -11.89 -20.49 -0.69
C ASP A 21 -12.63 -21.66 -0.02
N VAL A 22 -12.09 -22.19 1.07
CA VAL A 22 -12.75 -23.26 1.84
C VAL A 22 -14.08 -22.78 2.39
N VAL A 23 -14.11 -21.60 3.03
CA VAL A 23 -15.32 -20.99 3.58
C VAL A 23 -16.34 -20.71 2.47
N PHE A 24 -15.92 -20.16 1.32
CA PHE A 24 -16.81 -19.88 0.21
C PHE A 24 -17.50 -21.15 -0.31
N ARG A 25 -16.73 -22.22 -0.53
CA ARG A 25 -17.26 -23.54 -0.94
C ARG A 25 -18.21 -24.11 0.10
N ALA A 26 -17.81 -24.10 1.37
CA ALA A 26 -18.63 -24.59 2.47
C ALA A 26 -19.95 -23.81 2.60
N SER A 27 -19.93 -22.48 2.41
CA SER A 27 -21.15 -21.66 2.41
C SER A 27 -22.10 -22.05 1.28
N THR A 28 -21.55 -22.36 0.10
CA THR A 28 -22.32 -22.75 -1.09
C THR A 28 -22.92 -24.15 -0.90
N GLU A 29 -22.16 -25.08 -0.34
CA GLU A 29 -22.67 -26.40 0.03
C GLU A 29 -23.80 -26.31 1.04
N LEU A 30 -23.62 -25.53 2.11
CA LEU A 30 -24.67 -25.31 3.13
C LEU A 30 -25.90 -24.64 2.53
N TYR A 31 -25.71 -23.61 1.70
CA TYR A 31 -26.80 -22.95 1.00
C TYR A 31 -27.61 -23.97 0.19
N ASN A 32 -26.95 -24.80 -0.61
CA ASN A 32 -27.61 -25.83 -1.42
C ASN A 32 -28.30 -26.92 -0.57
N LEU A 33 -27.74 -27.26 0.60
CA LEU A 33 -28.37 -28.18 1.54
C LEU A 33 -29.68 -27.60 2.12
N PHE A 34 -29.66 -26.33 2.52
CA PHE A 34 -30.81 -25.66 3.11
C PHE A 34 -31.84 -25.17 2.06
N ASP A 35 -31.44 -24.83 0.84
CA ASP A 35 -32.33 -24.38 -0.24
C ASP A 35 -33.27 -25.51 -0.73
N ARG A 36 -32.81 -26.76 -0.66
CA ARG A 36 -33.64 -27.94 -0.95
C ARG A 36 -34.82 -28.11 0.02
N CYS A 37 -34.87 -27.34 1.11
CA CYS A 37 -35.98 -27.30 2.07
C CYS A 37 -37.19 -26.51 1.51
N LYS A 38 -38.00 -27.12 0.63
CA LYS A 38 -39.14 -26.46 -0.06
C LYS A 38 -40.28 -25.90 0.84
N ALA A 39 -40.30 -26.21 2.14
CA ALA A 39 -41.29 -25.70 3.10
C ALA A 39 -40.61 -24.86 4.21
N ALA A 40 -39.64 -24.02 3.82
CA ALA A 40 -38.77 -23.29 4.73
C ALA A 40 -39.54 -22.26 5.59
N PRO A 41 -39.48 -22.38 6.93
CA PRO A 41 -39.93 -21.33 7.84
C PRO A 41 -39.04 -20.09 7.71
N ARG A 42 -39.54 -18.93 8.17
CA ARG A 42 -38.86 -17.62 8.05
C ARG A 42 -37.38 -17.65 8.44
N THR A 43 -37.04 -18.43 9.46
CA THR A 43 -35.67 -18.60 9.98
C THR A 43 -34.71 -19.26 8.98
N ILE A 44 -35.17 -20.20 8.16
CA ILE A 44 -34.33 -20.82 7.11
C ILE A 44 -34.09 -19.82 5.97
N SER A 45 -35.11 -19.05 5.58
CA SER A 45 -34.94 -17.99 4.59
C SER A 45 -33.95 -16.92 5.07
N GLN A 46 -33.99 -16.58 6.35
CA GLN A 46 -33.00 -15.70 6.97
C GLN A 46 -31.60 -16.33 6.91
N LEU A 47 -31.44 -17.59 7.31
CA LEU A 47 -30.16 -18.29 7.24
C LEU A 47 -29.58 -18.34 5.81
N LEU A 48 -30.42 -18.60 4.80
CA LEU A 48 -30.00 -18.58 3.39
C LEU A 48 -29.53 -17.19 2.95
N SER A 49 -30.21 -16.14 3.39
CA SER A 49 -29.79 -14.75 3.16
C SER A 49 -28.45 -14.45 3.85
N GLU A 50 -28.28 -14.91 5.10
CA GLU A 50 -27.04 -14.77 5.85
C GLU A 50 -25.86 -15.47 5.18
N LEU A 51 -26.06 -16.71 4.74
CA LEU A 51 -25.06 -17.49 4.00
C LEU A 51 -24.65 -16.79 2.70
N LYS A 52 -25.62 -16.28 1.93
CA LYS A 52 -25.34 -15.56 0.68
C LYS A 52 -24.58 -14.25 0.94
N SER A 53 -24.98 -13.50 1.95
CA SER A 53 -24.30 -12.25 2.34
C SER A 53 -22.87 -12.52 2.81
N LEU A 54 -22.67 -13.55 3.64
CA LEU A 54 -21.35 -13.95 4.09
C LEU A 54 -20.47 -14.44 2.92
N ALA A 55 -21.01 -15.24 2.01
CA ALA A 55 -20.29 -15.68 0.81
C ALA A 55 -19.78 -14.50 -0.03
N SER A 56 -20.60 -13.46 -0.19
CA SER A 56 -20.20 -12.23 -0.88
C SER A 56 -19.05 -11.51 -0.16
N ILE A 57 -19.10 -11.41 1.17
CA ILE A 57 -18.03 -10.76 1.95
C ILE A 57 -16.73 -11.59 1.88
N VAL A 58 -16.82 -12.90 1.99
CA VAL A 58 -15.68 -13.81 1.88
C VAL A 58 -15.04 -13.74 0.48
N ALA A 59 -15.85 -13.60 -0.57
CA ALA A 59 -15.33 -13.36 -1.92
C ALA A 59 -14.55 -12.03 -2.01
N THR A 60 -15.04 -10.97 -1.37
CA THR A 60 -14.30 -9.69 -1.27
C THR A 60 -12.98 -9.85 -0.51
N VAL A 61 -12.99 -10.58 0.62
CA VAL A 61 -11.77 -10.88 1.39
C VAL A 61 -10.76 -11.64 0.52
N ARG A 62 -11.22 -12.61 -0.26
CA ARG A 62 -10.38 -13.37 -1.19
C ARG A 62 -9.74 -12.47 -2.25
N VAL A 63 -10.55 -11.68 -2.96
CA VAL A 63 -10.05 -10.77 -4.01
C VAL A 63 -9.01 -9.82 -3.43
N PHE A 64 -9.31 -9.24 -2.27
CA PHE A 64 -8.37 -8.37 -1.57
C PHE A 64 -7.06 -9.09 -1.20
N ALA A 65 -7.12 -10.32 -0.68
CA ALA A 65 -5.93 -11.08 -0.33
C ALA A 65 -5.11 -11.50 -1.55
N ASP A 66 -5.76 -11.85 -2.68
CA ASP A 66 -5.12 -12.13 -3.97
C ASP A 66 -4.39 -10.88 -4.51
N GLU A 67 -5.06 -9.72 -4.50
CA GLU A 67 -4.46 -8.44 -4.90
C GLU A 67 -3.30 -8.03 -3.98
N PHE A 68 -3.46 -8.23 -2.67
CA PHE A 68 -2.42 -7.95 -1.68
C PHE A 68 -1.18 -8.82 -1.92
N GLN A 69 -1.37 -10.11 -2.20
CA GLN A 69 -0.27 -11.03 -2.49
C GLN A 69 0.46 -10.68 -3.79
N ALA A 70 -0.28 -10.27 -4.83
CA ALA A 70 0.29 -9.88 -6.12
C ALA A 70 0.97 -8.50 -6.08
N SER A 71 0.74 -7.71 -5.03
CA SER A 71 1.25 -6.35 -4.90
C SER A 71 2.75 -6.34 -4.57
N PRO A 72 3.60 -5.69 -5.39
CA PRO A 72 5.02 -5.51 -5.05
C PRO A 72 5.18 -4.66 -3.78
N TYR A 73 4.23 -3.76 -3.49
CA TYR A 73 4.25 -2.89 -2.32
C TYR A 73 4.05 -3.66 -1.01
N ALA A 74 3.23 -4.72 -0.99
CA ALA A 74 3.04 -5.52 0.22
C ALA A 74 4.35 -6.19 0.66
N LEU A 75 5.19 -6.55 -0.31
CA LEU A 75 6.51 -7.15 -0.11
C LEU A 75 7.55 -6.11 0.33
N GLU A 76 7.59 -4.97 -0.36
CA GLU A 76 8.51 -3.86 -0.07
C GLU A 76 8.26 -3.25 1.33
N ASP A 77 6.99 -3.07 1.69
CA ASP A 77 6.57 -2.45 2.95
C ASP A 77 6.47 -3.45 4.12
N GLN A 78 6.77 -4.73 3.90
CA GLN A 78 6.66 -5.81 4.88
C GLN A 78 5.27 -5.87 5.56
N GLN A 79 4.22 -5.59 4.78
CA GLN A 79 2.86 -5.59 5.32
C GLN A 79 2.38 -7.03 5.50
N VAL A 80 1.79 -7.32 6.65
CA VAL A 80 1.14 -8.61 6.92
C VAL A 80 -0.36 -8.37 7.01
N LEU A 81 -1.16 -9.22 6.35
CA LEU A 81 -2.62 -9.18 6.54
C LEU A 81 -2.95 -9.41 8.01
N LEU A 82 -4.03 -8.79 8.49
CA LEU A 82 -4.37 -8.92 9.90
C LEU A 82 -4.58 -10.41 10.25
N PRO A 83 -3.87 -10.97 11.26
CA PRO A 83 -4.09 -12.36 11.72
C PRO A 83 -5.53 -12.63 12.16
N GLN A 84 -6.27 -11.56 12.44
CA GLN A 84 -7.69 -11.57 12.72
C GLN A 84 -8.51 -12.11 11.54
N LEU A 85 -8.14 -11.84 10.28
CA LEU A 85 -8.85 -12.39 9.12
C LEU A 85 -8.75 -13.91 9.08
N GLU A 86 -7.54 -14.46 9.25
CA GLU A 86 -7.34 -15.91 9.33
C GLU A 86 -8.17 -16.52 10.47
N THR A 87 -8.15 -15.88 11.65
CA THR A 87 -8.89 -16.37 12.83
C THR A 87 -10.39 -16.40 12.57
N ILE A 88 -10.96 -15.32 12.03
CA ILE A 88 -12.39 -15.22 11.70
C ILE A 88 -12.77 -16.27 10.64
N LEU A 89 -11.95 -16.47 9.60
CA LEU A 89 -12.24 -17.47 8.56
C LEU A 89 -12.23 -18.90 9.12
N ARG A 90 -11.30 -19.23 10.03
CA ARG A 90 -11.28 -20.53 10.73
C ARG A 90 -12.50 -20.72 11.63
N ASP A 91 -12.91 -19.66 12.34
CA ASP A 91 -14.13 -19.72 13.16
C ASP A 91 -15.38 -19.95 12.30
N ILE A 92 -15.48 -19.30 11.13
CA ILE A 92 -16.55 -19.55 10.17
C ILE A 92 -16.53 -21.00 9.66
N GLU A 93 -15.35 -21.51 9.28
CA GLU A 93 -15.19 -22.89 8.81
C GLU A 93 -15.67 -23.91 9.86
N ARG A 94 -15.31 -23.70 11.14
CA ARG A 94 -15.78 -24.53 12.25
C ARG A 94 -17.30 -24.47 12.38
N ASP A 95 -17.87 -23.27 12.40
CA ASP A 95 -19.31 -23.06 12.57
C ASP A 95 -20.10 -23.68 11.39
N PHE A 96 -19.53 -23.64 10.18
CA PHE A 96 -20.07 -24.34 9.01
C PHE A 96 -20.01 -25.86 9.14
N GLY A 97 -18.93 -26.41 9.69
CA GLY A 97 -18.83 -27.83 10.03
C GLY A 97 -19.93 -28.27 11.01
N GLU A 98 -20.15 -27.50 12.07
CA GLU A 98 -21.22 -27.74 13.04
C GLU A 98 -22.61 -27.69 12.37
N LEU A 99 -22.88 -26.67 11.55
CA LEU A 99 -24.13 -26.57 10.79
C LEU A 99 -24.35 -27.74 9.84
N LYS A 100 -23.30 -28.20 9.16
CA LYS A 100 -23.37 -29.34 8.23
C LYS A 100 -23.67 -30.63 8.97
N THR A 101 -23.02 -30.88 10.11
CA THR A 101 -23.29 -32.09 10.93
C THR A 101 -24.73 -32.09 11.45
N LEU A 102 -25.27 -30.94 11.86
CA LEU A 102 -26.66 -30.82 12.27
C LEU A 102 -27.64 -31.11 11.13
N ALA A 103 -27.35 -30.64 9.91
CA ALA A 103 -28.16 -30.90 8.72
C ALA A 103 -28.13 -32.38 8.30
N ILE A 104 -26.98 -33.05 8.40
CA ILE A 104 -26.83 -34.47 8.01
C ILE A 104 -27.45 -35.41 9.06
N THR A 105 -27.23 -35.14 10.35
CA THR A 105 -27.78 -35.98 11.45
C THR A 105 -29.32 -35.97 11.46
N SER A 106 -29.92 -34.90 10.94
CA SER A 106 -31.37 -34.84 10.74
C SER A 106 -31.84 -35.53 9.45
N GLN A 107 -30.96 -35.72 8.46
CA GLN A 107 -31.25 -36.33 7.16
C GLN A 107 -31.18 -37.87 7.17
N SER A 108 -30.35 -38.49 8.02
CA SER A 108 -30.24 -39.96 8.13
C SER A 108 -31.47 -40.63 8.75
N ASN A 109 -32.43 -39.87 9.26
CA ASN A 109 -33.71 -40.35 9.79
C ASN A 109 -34.83 -40.47 8.73
N THR A 110 -34.45 -40.82 7.50
CA THR A 110 -35.26 -41.31 6.35
C THR A 110 -35.94 -40.30 5.40
N ASN A 111 -35.86 -40.67 4.12
CA ASN A 111 -36.40 -40.10 2.88
C ASN A 111 -37.69 -39.30 3.03
N ASP A 112 -37.65 -38.01 2.65
CA ASP A 112 -38.76 -37.04 2.44
C ASP A 112 -39.78 -36.84 3.58
N ALA A 113 -39.85 -37.75 4.55
CA ALA A 113 -40.69 -37.72 5.72
C ALA A 113 -40.10 -36.81 6.80
N TRP A 114 -38.80 -36.54 6.79
CA TRP A 114 -38.17 -35.74 7.83
C TRP A 114 -38.75 -34.31 7.91
N PHE A 115 -39.03 -33.62 6.79
CA PHE A 115 -39.73 -32.32 6.81
C PHE A 115 -41.16 -32.40 7.35
N LYS A 116 -41.87 -33.52 7.11
CA LYS A 116 -43.22 -33.73 7.64
C LYS A 116 -43.22 -34.08 9.14
N GLN A 117 -42.14 -34.71 9.62
CA GLN A 117 -41.93 -35.06 11.03
C GLN A 117 -41.37 -33.87 11.84
N TRP A 118 -40.61 -32.98 11.20
CA TRP A 118 -39.95 -31.83 11.81
C TRP A 118 -40.95 -30.80 12.36
N GLY A 119 -42.11 -30.67 11.72
CA GLY A 119 -43.16 -29.73 12.14
C GLY A 119 -44.08 -30.22 13.27
N LYS A 120 -43.95 -31.48 13.74
CA LYS A 120 -44.98 -32.08 14.62
C LYS A 120 -44.59 -32.28 16.09
N ASN A 121 -43.33 -32.25 16.49
CA ASN A 121 -42.92 -32.41 17.89
C ASN A 121 -41.74 -31.50 18.21
N SER A 122 -41.52 -31.22 19.50
CA SER A 122 -40.56 -30.32 20.18
C SER A 122 -39.11 -30.21 19.68
N SER A 123 -38.73 -30.85 18.57
CA SER A 123 -37.44 -30.66 17.89
C SER A 123 -37.37 -29.36 17.07
N TRP A 124 -38.49 -28.82 16.57
CA TRP A 124 -38.47 -27.54 15.84
C TRP A 124 -38.05 -26.38 16.74
N SER A 125 -38.56 -26.27 17.97
CA SER A 125 -38.17 -25.17 18.87
C SER A 125 -36.67 -25.21 19.25
N LEU A 126 -36.12 -26.41 19.44
CA LEU A 126 -34.69 -26.61 19.72
C LEU A 126 -33.81 -26.36 18.48
N ASN A 127 -34.27 -26.71 17.27
CA ASN A 127 -33.54 -26.44 16.03
C ASN A 127 -33.71 -25.00 15.53
N GLU A 128 -34.84 -24.36 15.80
CA GLU A 128 -35.09 -22.95 15.50
C GLU A 128 -34.17 -22.07 16.34
N GLN A 129 -33.99 -22.39 17.62
CA GLN A 129 -32.98 -21.72 18.44
C GLN A 129 -31.56 -21.89 17.90
N LYS A 130 -31.21 -23.09 17.40
CA LYS A 130 -29.89 -23.34 16.79
C LYS A 130 -29.72 -22.58 15.46
N ALA A 131 -30.74 -22.56 14.61
CA ALA A 131 -30.73 -21.81 13.36
C ALA A 131 -30.65 -20.29 13.61
N LEU A 132 -31.36 -19.78 14.62
CA LEU A 132 -31.24 -18.39 15.06
C LEU A 132 -29.85 -18.07 15.60
N ARG A 133 -29.26 -18.95 16.43
CA ARG A 133 -27.88 -18.79 16.90
C ARG A 133 -26.89 -18.78 15.75
N ALA A 134 -27.07 -19.67 14.77
CA ALA A 134 -26.26 -19.67 13.55
C ALA A 134 -26.39 -18.36 12.79
N CYS A 135 -27.61 -17.85 12.57
CA CYS A 135 -27.81 -16.54 11.94
C CYS A 135 -27.09 -15.42 12.71
N GLN A 136 -27.21 -15.38 14.03
CA GLN A 136 -26.52 -14.40 14.88
C GLN A 136 -25.00 -14.50 14.79
N GLN A 137 -24.48 -15.73 14.71
CA GLN A 137 -23.05 -15.97 14.62
C GLN A 137 -22.50 -15.59 13.24
N LEU A 138 -23.23 -15.91 12.17
CA LEU A 138 -22.89 -15.45 10.81
C LEU A 138 -22.92 -13.93 10.72
N GLU A 139 -23.92 -13.27 11.31
CA GLU A 139 -23.96 -11.81 11.39
C GLU A 139 -22.74 -11.22 12.10
N ARG A 140 -22.34 -11.80 13.24
CA ARG A 140 -21.11 -11.40 13.94
C ARG A 140 -19.89 -11.56 13.04
N HIS A 141 -19.75 -12.69 12.36
CA HIS A 141 -18.63 -12.94 11.44
C HIS A 141 -18.61 -11.94 10.28
N LYS A 142 -19.76 -11.64 9.67
CA LYS A 142 -19.86 -10.61 8.62
C LYS A 142 -19.40 -9.25 9.13
N THR A 143 -19.87 -8.84 10.31
CA THR A 143 -19.46 -7.55 10.90
C THR A 143 -17.96 -7.54 11.21
N ALA A 144 -17.41 -8.63 11.76
CA ALA A 144 -16.00 -8.75 12.07
C ALA A 144 -15.11 -8.69 10.81
N LEU A 145 -15.49 -9.40 9.73
CA LEU A 145 -14.79 -9.33 8.44
C LEU A 145 -14.83 -7.92 7.86
N ASN A 146 -15.98 -7.24 7.87
CA ASN A 146 -16.10 -5.88 7.35
C ASN A 146 -15.26 -4.88 8.16
N VAL A 147 -15.25 -5.01 9.50
CA VAL A 147 -14.39 -4.18 10.36
C VAL A 147 -12.92 -4.43 10.06
N ALA A 148 -12.51 -5.70 9.94
CA ALA A 148 -11.14 -6.06 9.61
C ALA A 148 -10.71 -5.46 8.25
N LEU A 149 -11.54 -5.59 7.22
CA LEU A 149 -11.28 -4.98 5.90
C LEU A 149 -11.16 -3.45 5.99
N SER A 150 -12.03 -2.78 6.75
CA SER A 150 -11.97 -1.32 6.95
C SER A 150 -10.70 -0.88 7.70
N VAL A 151 -10.27 -1.64 8.72
CA VAL A 151 -9.02 -1.36 9.43
C VAL A 151 -7.81 -1.51 8.51
N ILE A 152 -7.80 -2.55 7.66
CA ILE A 152 -6.73 -2.76 6.69
C ILE A 152 -6.68 -1.62 5.69
N GLY A 153 -7.81 -1.22 5.11
CA GLY A 153 -7.89 -0.08 4.19
C GLY A 153 -7.31 1.20 4.82
N ARG A 154 -7.69 1.50 6.06
CA ARG A 154 -7.16 2.67 6.78
C ARG A 154 -5.66 2.58 7.07
N ARG A 155 -5.12 1.38 7.30
CA ARG A 155 -3.68 1.19 7.50
C ARG A 155 -2.92 1.52 6.21
N ASN A 156 -3.43 1.07 5.06
CA ASN A 156 -2.84 1.37 3.75
C ASN A 156 -2.86 2.88 3.46
N ASP A 157 -3.97 3.56 3.74
CA ASP A 157 -4.07 5.02 3.57
C ASP A 157 -3.02 5.80 4.39
N ILE A 158 -2.68 5.32 5.60
CA ILE A 158 -1.66 5.95 6.45
C ILE A 158 -0.27 5.78 5.84
N VAL A 159 0.07 4.56 5.37
CA VAL A 159 1.35 4.28 4.72
C VAL A 159 1.51 5.13 3.47
N ILE A 160 0.52 5.14 2.58
CA ILE A 160 0.52 5.96 1.35
C ILE A 160 0.71 7.44 1.67
N ARG A 161 0.04 7.95 2.71
CA ARG A 161 0.18 9.36 3.12
C ARG A 161 1.59 9.67 3.62
N ASN A 162 2.25 8.75 4.32
CA ASN A 162 3.60 8.95 4.81
C ASN A 162 4.61 8.94 3.66
N GLU A 163 4.51 7.97 2.74
CA GLU A 163 5.35 7.90 1.54
C GLU A 163 5.18 9.12 0.64
N LEU A 164 3.94 9.61 0.48
CA LEU A 164 3.66 10.83 -0.26
C LEU A 164 4.33 12.06 0.38
N LYS A 165 4.35 12.13 1.72
CA LYS A 165 5.05 13.21 2.43
C LYS A 165 6.56 13.12 2.23
N ALA A 166 7.15 11.93 2.33
CA ALA A 166 8.58 11.71 2.10
C ALA A 166 8.98 12.08 0.67
N THR A 167 8.22 11.60 -0.31
CA THR A 167 8.46 11.95 -1.73
C THR A 167 8.34 13.46 -1.96
N ARG A 168 7.38 14.12 -1.30
CA ARG A 168 7.25 15.58 -1.38
C ARG A 168 8.47 16.30 -0.81
N THR A 169 9.02 15.83 0.32
CA THR A 169 10.23 16.43 0.90
C THR A 169 11.44 16.22 -0.02
N ASP A 170 11.59 15.03 -0.60
CA ASP A 170 12.68 14.72 -1.52
C ASP A 170 12.62 15.60 -2.78
N ILE A 171 11.42 15.81 -3.33
CA ILE A 171 11.21 16.71 -4.47
C ILE A 171 11.57 18.16 -4.08
N THR A 172 11.14 18.64 -2.91
CA THR A 172 11.47 20.01 -2.48
C THR A 172 12.98 20.20 -2.30
N ASP A 173 13.67 19.20 -1.76
CA ASP A 173 15.11 19.24 -1.56
C ASP A 173 15.87 19.16 -2.91
N ALA A 174 15.41 18.30 -3.82
CA ALA A 174 15.95 18.21 -5.17
C ALA A 174 15.77 19.52 -5.95
N CYS A 175 14.60 20.17 -5.83
CA CYS A 175 14.35 21.49 -6.42
C CYS A 175 15.27 22.56 -5.83
N ALA A 176 15.45 22.60 -4.51
CA ALA A 176 16.37 23.54 -3.87
C ALA A 176 17.83 23.33 -4.33
N ALA A 177 18.25 22.07 -4.45
CA ALA A 177 19.59 21.73 -4.97
C ALA A 177 19.75 22.10 -6.45
N ALA A 178 18.71 21.92 -7.27
CA ALA A 178 18.73 22.32 -8.67
C ALA A 178 18.80 23.85 -8.82
N GLU A 179 18.03 24.60 -8.02
CA GLU A 179 18.07 26.07 -8.02
C GLU A 179 19.47 26.59 -7.66
N THR A 180 20.09 26.01 -6.63
CA THR A 180 21.46 26.37 -6.23
C THR A 180 22.44 26.16 -7.38
N LYS A 181 22.40 24.98 -8.04
CA LYS A 181 23.26 24.68 -9.19
C LYS A 181 23.00 25.60 -10.38
N PHE A 182 21.73 25.95 -10.63
CA PHE A 182 21.36 26.86 -11.70
C PHE A 182 21.91 28.27 -11.44
N GLN A 183 21.80 28.75 -10.19
CA GLN A 183 22.35 30.03 -9.76
C GLN A 183 23.88 30.07 -9.92
N ASP A 184 24.60 29.00 -9.57
CA ASP A 184 26.04 28.88 -9.80
C ASP A 184 26.42 28.98 -11.28
N VAL A 185 25.67 28.28 -12.15
CA VAL A 185 25.87 28.34 -13.61
C VAL A 185 25.59 29.75 -14.14
N GLN A 186 24.52 30.40 -13.68
CA GLN A 186 24.21 31.77 -14.06
C GLN A 186 25.32 32.74 -13.68
N GLN A 187 25.88 32.63 -12.47
CA GLN A 187 27.00 33.47 -12.03
C GLN A 187 28.26 33.24 -12.88
N HIS A 188 28.54 31.98 -13.23
CA HIS A 188 29.68 31.63 -14.09
C HIS A 188 29.54 32.22 -15.51
N VAL A 189 28.35 32.10 -16.11
CA VAL A 189 28.05 32.67 -17.44
C VAL A 189 28.08 34.19 -17.42
N ALA A 190 27.49 34.84 -16.42
CA ALA A 190 27.50 36.30 -16.29
C ALA A 190 28.93 36.84 -16.16
N SER A 191 29.77 36.18 -15.34
CA SER A 191 31.19 36.52 -15.20
C SER A 191 31.95 36.39 -16.52
N SER A 192 31.70 35.29 -17.25
CA SER A 192 32.33 35.04 -18.55
C SER A 192 31.94 36.10 -19.59
N ASN A 193 30.65 36.45 -19.67
CA ASN A 193 30.15 37.47 -20.59
C ASN A 193 30.68 38.87 -20.26
N PHE A 194 30.78 39.22 -18.97
CA PHE A 194 31.39 40.48 -18.54
C PHE A 194 32.86 40.56 -18.96
N ASN A 195 33.62 39.48 -18.73
CA ASN A 195 35.03 39.40 -19.13
C ASN A 195 35.20 39.53 -20.65
N LEU A 196 34.35 38.88 -21.45
CA LEU A 196 34.35 39.02 -22.91
C LEU A 196 34.07 40.46 -23.34
N LYS A 197 33.06 41.12 -22.76
CA LYS A 197 32.73 42.51 -23.09
C LYS A 197 33.86 43.48 -22.74
N MET A 198 34.53 43.26 -21.60
CA MET A 198 35.70 44.05 -21.21
C MET A 198 36.87 43.84 -22.18
N LEU A 199 37.13 42.59 -22.60
CA LEU A 199 38.15 42.28 -23.60
C LEU A 199 37.87 43.01 -24.92
N THR A 200 36.63 42.99 -25.40
CA THR A 200 36.22 43.71 -26.63
C THR A 200 36.52 45.21 -26.51
N ILE A 201 36.15 45.86 -25.40
CA ILE A 201 36.41 47.29 -25.20
C ILE A 201 37.91 47.60 -25.20
N LEU A 202 38.73 46.76 -24.55
CA LEU A 202 40.18 46.97 -24.50
C LEU A 202 40.82 46.86 -25.89
N ILE A 203 40.40 45.86 -26.68
CA ILE A 203 40.83 45.68 -28.06
C ILE A 203 40.41 46.89 -28.91
N ASP A 204 39.16 47.34 -28.81
CA ASP A 204 38.63 48.49 -29.55
C ASP A 204 39.36 49.80 -29.22
N LYS A 205 39.91 49.91 -28.01
CA LYS A 205 40.73 51.07 -27.56
C LYS A 205 42.21 50.96 -27.94
N GLY A 206 42.60 49.93 -28.68
CA GLY A 206 43.97 49.74 -29.17
C GLY A 206 44.93 49.19 -28.11
N ALA A 207 44.43 48.49 -27.09
CA ALA A 207 45.30 47.80 -26.13
C ALA A 207 46.07 46.66 -26.83
N ASP A 208 47.39 46.66 -26.68
CA ASP A 208 48.24 45.57 -27.19
C ASP A 208 48.09 44.33 -26.29
N VAL A 209 47.45 43.30 -26.83
CA VAL A 209 47.13 42.04 -26.13
C VAL A 209 48.36 41.15 -25.89
N HIS A 210 49.51 41.47 -26.49
CA HIS A 210 50.75 40.70 -26.35
C HIS A 210 51.67 41.20 -25.25
N VAL A 211 51.35 42.33 -24.60
CA VAL A 211 52.13 42.84 -23.47
C VAL A 211 52.03 41.85 -22.31
N VAL A 212 53.19 41.38 -21.85
CA VAL A 212 53.35 40.50 -20.69
C VAL A 212 53.83 41.29 -19.47
N ASP A 213 53.36 40.93 -18.29
CA ASP A 213 53.91 41.44 -17.03
C ASP A 213 55.25 40.78 -16.69
N PHE A 214 55.83 41.13 -15.54
CA PHE A 214 57.10 40.56 -15.07
C PHE A 214 57.03 39.06 -14.74
N LEU A 215 55.83 38.47 -14.69
CA LEU A 215 55.59 37.04 -14.53
C LEU A 215 55.36 36.33 -15.88
N GLY A 216 55.45 37.05 -17.01
CA GLY A 216 55.18 36.51 -18.34
C GLY A 216 53.69 36.38 -18.67
N LEU A 217 52.80 36.99 -17.86
CA LEU A 217 51.35 36.90 -18.05
C LEU A 217 50.85 38.06 -18.89
N THR A 218 50.14 37.75 -19.97
CA THR A 218 49.41 38.77 -20.76
C THR A 218 48.13 39.25 -20.08
N ALA A 219 47.59 40.38 -20.54
CA ALA A 219 46.26 40.86 -20.14
C ALA A 219 45.15 39.80 -20.31
N LEU A 220 45.30 38.90 -21.29
CA LEU A 220 44.40 37.78 -21.55
C LEU A 220 44.40 36.76 -20.41
N HIS A 221 45.55 36.49 -19.78
CA HIS A 221 45.64 35.59 -18.62
C HIS A 221 44.83 36.11 -17.44
N GLY A 222 44.83 37.43 -17.19
CA GLY A 222 44.06 38.05 -16.10
C GLY A 222 42.55 38.15 -16.37
N LEU A 223 42.13 38.17 -17.64
CA LEU A 223 40.72 38.20 -18.05
C LEU A 223 40.09 36.80 -18.10
N LEU A 224 40.88 35.77 -18.35
CA LEU A 224 40.45 34.37 -18.30
C LEU A 224 40.45 33.78 -16.88
N THR A 225 41.13 34.42 -15.93
CA THR A 225 40.99 34.04 -14.52
C THR A 225 39.63 34.47 -13.95
N PRO A 226 38.92 33.60 -13.20
CA PRO A 226 37.68 33.95 -12.53
C PRO A 226 37.79 35.27 -11.74
N PHE A 227 36.80 36.16 -11.87
CA PHE A 227 36.79 37.48 -11.22
C PHE A 227 37.03 37.40 -9.70
N ALA A 228 36.54 36.33 -9.05
CA ALA A 228 36.77 36.05 -7.63
C ALA A 228 38.25 35.85 -7.25
N LEU A 229 39.08 35.28 -8.14
CA LEU A 229 40.51 35.14 -7.92
C LEU A 229 41.26 36.45 -8.20
N ARG A 230 40.75 37.28 -9.11
CA ARG A 230 41.30 38.61 -9.42
C ARG A 230 41.20 39.56 -8.22
N LEU A 231 40.06 39.57 -7.51
CA LEU A 231 39.88 40.35 -6.29
C LEU A 231 40.80 39.90 -5.13
N LYS A 232 40.99 38.58 -4.96
CA LYS A 232 41.90 38.05 -3.93
C LYS A 232 43.36 38.43 -4.19
N LYS A 233 43.80 38.43 -5.45
CA LYS A 233 45.15 38.92 -5.82
C LYS A 233 45.29 40.42 -5.59
N TYR A 234 44.28 41.22 -5.94
CA TYR A 234 44.33 42.68 -5.76
C TYR A 234 44.47 43.08 -4.28
N LYS A 235 43.72 42.45 -3.38
CA LYS A 235 43.89 42.64 -1.92
C LYS A 235 45.25 42.20 -1.39
N ALA A 236 45.90 41.21 -2.01
CA ALA A 236 47.21 40.75 -1.59
C ALA A 236 48.36 41.66 -2.08
N TYR A 237 48.14 42.41 -3.17
CA TYR A 237 49.08 43.41 -3.69
C TYR A 237 49.04 44.72 -2.91
N ASP A 238 47.85 45.17 -2.50
CA ASP A 238 47.67 46.41 -1.71
C ASP A 238 48.39 46.37 -0.34
N HIS A 239 48.74 45.17 0.15
CA HIS A 239 49.52 44.97 1.37
C HIS A 239 51.04 44.81 1.16
N ARG A 240 51.53 44.79 -0.09
CA ARG A 240 52.97 44.63 -0.38
C ARG A 240 53.66 45.91 -0.89
N ASP A 241 52.89 46.92 -1.31
CA ASP A 241 53.43 48.20 -1.80
C ASP A 241 53.36 49.35 -0.76
N VAL A 242 53.18 49.02 0.53
CA VAL A 242 53.31 49.97 1.64
C VAL A 242 54.43 49.52 2.58
N LEU A 243 55.68 49.53 2.10
CA LEU A 243 56.91 49.59 2.89
C LEU A 243 58.04 50.20 2.07
#